data_AF-A0A7C2TKT8-F1
#
_entry.id   AF-A0A7C2TKT8-F1
#
_cell.length_a   1.000
_cell.length_b   1.000
_cell.length_c   1.000
_cell.angle_alpha   90.00
_cell.angle_beta   90.00
_cell.angle_gamma   90.00
#
_symmetry.space_group_name_H-M   'P 1'
#
loop_
_entity.id
_entity.type
_entity.pdbx_description
1 polymer ?
#
loop_
_entity_poly.entity_id
_entity_poly.type
_entity_poly.pdbx_seq_one_letter_code
_entity_poly.pdbx_strand_id
1 'polypeptide(L)' 'MAARKSSPRKIRLIKKQKQATSVPAWVILRTKRAVRTNPKRRAWRQTDVEVG' A
#
# COMPACT_ATOMS: atom_id res chain seq x y z
N MET A 1 10.92 -7.66 -6.95
CA MET A 1 10.14 -7.21 -8.14
C MET A 1 10.83 -7.78 -9.37
N ALA A 2 10.15 -8.53 -10.24
CA ALA A 2 10.80 -9.13 -11.43
C ALA A 2 11.37 -8.08 -12.40
N ALA A 3 12.45 -8.42 -13.11
CA ALA A 3 13.22 -7.50 -13.96
C ALA A 3 12.44 -7.00 -15.20
N ARG A 4 11.68 -7.88 -15.87
CA ARG A 4 10.89 -7.52 -17.07
C ARG A 4 9.39 -7.67 -16.79
N LYS A 5 8.62 -6.62 -17.08
CA LYS A 5 7.16 -6.55 -16.87
C LYS A 5 6.54 -5.62 -17.92
N SER A 6 5.29 -5.87 -18.29
CA SER A 6 4.53 -4.89 -19.08
C SER A 6 4.30 -3.60 -18.28
N SER A 7 4.24 -2.47 -18.99
CA SER A 7 3.97 -1.15 -18.40
C SER A 7 2.73 -1.12 -17.49
N PRO A 8 1.53 -1.61 -17.90
CA PRO A 8 0.34 -1.57 -17.04
C PRO A 8 0.52 -2.37 -15.75
N ARG A 9 1.20 -3.53 -15.81
CA ARG A 9 1.50 -4.34 -14.63
C ARG A 9 2.41 -3.59 -13.67
N LYS A 10 3.45 -2.92 -14.19
CA LYS A 10 4.37 -2.10 -13.37
C LYS A 10 3.63 -0.98 -12.64
N ILE A 11 2.75 -0.24 -13.32
CA ILE A 11 1.97 0.85 -12.74
C ILE A 11 1.07 0.34 -11.60
N ARG A 12 0.36 -0.76 -11.81
CA ARG A 12 -0.51 -1.38 -10.78
C ARG A 12 0.30 -1.83 -9.55
N LEU A 13 1.46 -2.45 -9.76
CA LEU A 13 2.36 -2.84 -8.67
C LEU A 13 2.84 -1.63 -7.85
N ILE A 14 3.25 -0.55 -8.52
CA ILE A 14 3.66 0.70 -7.86
C ILE A 14 2.50 1.28 -7.05
N LYS A 15 1.28 1.30 -7.60
CA LYS A 15 0.08 1.76 -6.88
C LYS A 15 -0.16 0.95 -5.60
N LYS A 16 -0.09 -0.38 -5.69
CA LYS A 16 -0.29 -1.28 -4.54
C LYS A 16 0.80 -1.12 -3.49
N GLN A 17 2.04 -0.85 -3.90
CA GLN A 17 3.12 -0.52 -2.98
C GLN A 17 2.85 0.78 -2.21
N LYS A 18 2.40 1.84 -2.91
CA LYS A 18 2.03 3.12 -2.28
C LYS A 18 0.84 2.99 -1.32
N GLN A 19 -0.11 2.10 -1.60
CA GLN A 19 -1.27 1.87 -0.73
C GLN A 19 -0.93 1.15 0.59
N ALA A 20 0.21 0.45 0.66
CA ALA A 20 0.62 -0.32 1.85
C ALA A 20 1.31 0.52 2.93
N THR A 21 1.36 1.85 2.78
CA THR A 21 1.95 2.77 3.76
C THR A 21 1.07 2.92 5.01
N SER A 22 1.69 3.31 6.13
CA SER A 22 0.98 3.69 7.34
C SER A 22 0.23 5.01 7.19
N VAL A 23 -0.68 5.28 8.12
CA VAL A 23 -1.35 6.59 8.21
C VAL A 23 -0.29 7.66 8.52
N PRO A 24 -0.26 8.79 7.79
CA PRO A 24 0.68 9.87 8.06
C PRO A 24 0.48 10.49 9.45
N ALA A 25 1.59 10.89 10.10
CA ALA A 25 1.56 11.42 11.46
C ALA A 25 0.65 12.65 11.61
N TRP A 26 0.65 13.56 10.64
CA TRP A 26 -0.18 14.76 10.68
C TRP A 26 -1.69 14.43 10.67
N VAL A 27 -2.10 13.32 10.02
CA VAL A 27 -3.50 12.86 10.03
C VAL A 27 -3.88 12.34 11.41
N ILE A 28 -2.97 11.58 12.05
CA ILE A 28 -3.16 11.07 13.41
C ILE A 28 -3.35 12.24 14.39
N LEU A 29 -2.51 13.27 14.28
CA LEU A 29 -2.60 14.48 15.11
C LEU A 29 -3.92 15.24 14.86
N ARG A 30 -4.27 15.48 13.59
CA ARG A 30 -5.51 16.17 13.19
C ARG A 30 -6.76 15.45 13.71
N THR A 31 -6.74 14.13 13.73
CA THR A 31 -7.89 13.29 14.14
C THR A 31 -7.88 12.94 15.63
N LYS A 32 -7.04 13.59 16.45
CA LYS A 32 -6.89 13.26 17.89
C LYS A 32 -6.68 11.75 18.12
N ARG A 33 -5.91 11.12 17.23
CA ARG A 33 -5.60 9.69 17.24
C ARG A 33 -6.81 8.76 17.03
N ALA A 34 -7.90 9.23 16.44
CA ALA A 34 -9.02 8.36 16.05
C ALA A 34 -8.66 7.43 14.88
N VAL A 35 -7.88 7.93 13.91
CA VAL A 35 -7.40 7.13 12.76
C VAL A 35 -5.92 6.81 12.98
N ARG A 36 -5.60 5.57 13.39
CA ARG A 36 -4.22 5.14 13.69
C ARG A 36 -3.65 4.15 12.69
N THR A 37 -4.49 3.28 12.14
CA THR A 37 -4.06 2.18 11.26
C THR A 37 -4.70 2.31 9.88
N ASN A 38 -3.98 1.83 8.87
CA ASN A 38 -4.52 1.68 7.53
C ASN A 38 -5.10 0.26 7.41
N PRO A 39 -6.43 0.07 7.38
CA PRO A 39 -7.04 -1.26 7.30
C PRO A 39 -6.74 -1.99 5.99
N LYS A 40 -6.34 -1.26 4.94
CA LYS A 40 -5.94 -1.82 3.64
C LYS A 40 -4.44 -2.08 3.54
N ARG A 41 -3.70 -1.92 4.63
CA ARG A 41 -2.27 -2.27 4.68
C ARG A 41 -2.14 -3.79 4.53
N ARG A 42 -1.17 -4.21 3.72
CA ARG A 42 -0.94 -5.62 3.38
C ARG A 42 0.52 -5.99 3.59
N ALA A 43 0.76 -7.20 4.08
CA ALA A 43 2.09 -7.81 4.10
C ALA A 43 2.27 -8.78 2.92
N TRP A 44 3.45 -8.76 2.29
CA TRP A 44 3.73 -9.56 1.09
C TRP A 44 3.72 -11.06 1.32
N ARG A 45 3.95 -11.51 2.57
CA ARG A 45 3.88 -12.94 2.96
C ARG A 45 2.48 -13.41 3.29
N GLN A 46 1.55 -12.51 3.61
CA GLN A 46 0.23 -12.87 4.11
C GLN A 46 -0.85 -12.83 3.02
N THR A 47 -0.69 -12.00 2.00
CA THR A 47 -1.71 -11.82 0.96
C THR A 47 -1.05 -11.44 -0.35
N ASP A 48 -1.53 -11.99 -1.46
CA ASP A 48 -1.04 -11.63 -2.78
C ASP A 48 -1.56 -10.24 -3.22
N VAL A 49 -0.94 -9.67 -4.25
CA VAL A 49 -1.27 -8.35 -4.79
C VAL A 49 -2.37 -8.41 -5.84
N GLU A 50 -2.67 -9.62 -6.34
CA GLU A 50 -3.67 -9.89 -7.39
C GLU A 50 -3.48 -8.96 -8.59
N VAL A 51 -2.23 -8.85 -9.05
CA VAL A 51 -1.88 -8.08 -10.24
C VAL A 51 -1.40 -9.09 -11.26
N GLY A 52 -2.31 -9.48 -12.16
CA GLY A 52 -2.14 -10.47 -13.23
C GLY A 52 -0.74 -10.59 -13.79
#